data_AF-A0A2N6BH10-F1
#
_entry.id   AF-A0A2N6BH10-F1
#
_cell.length_a   1.000
_cell.length_b   1.000
_cell.length_c   1.000
_cell.angle_alpha   90.00
_cell.angle_beta   90.00
_cell.angle_gamma   90.00
#
_symmetry.space_group_name_H-M   'P 1'
#
loop_
_entity.id
_entity.type
_entity.pdbx_description
1 polymer ?
#
loop_
_entity_poly.entity_id
_entity_poly.type
_entity_poly.pdbx_seq_one_letter_code
_entity_poly.pdbx_strand_id
1 'polypeptide(L)'
;MPKRAETGFGYIERGETGREGASFRVRAFHEKPSLNVAKEYLSSGRYFINSGIALFSASTLLDYAESYLPELLGHVRTALSHDSKPILRPAYAACKGVSFDNAVLEGAIDKRCFELKTGWSDLGTMESLREAAMSYPSEVGSLFNAIKEGLPLNHFMT
;
A
#
# COMPACT_ATOMS: atom_id res chain seq x y z
N MET A 1 5.84 13.60 0.82
CA MET A 1 4.60 14.29 0.38
C MET A 1 4.28 13.94 -1.07
N PRO A 2 2.99 13.86 -1.46
CA PRO A 2 2.60 13.63 -2.86
C PRO A 2 3.12 14.75 -3.76
N LYS A 3 3.65 14.39 -4.94
CA LYS A 3 4.12 15.37 -5.95
C LYS A 3 3.05 15.68 -7.00
N ARG A 4 2.03 14.83 -7.10
CA ARG A 4 0.92 14.92 -8.05
C ARG A 4 -0.38 14.45 -7.39
N ALA A 5 -1.50 14.89 -7.94
CA ALA A 5 -2.83 14.40 -7.57
C ALA A 5 -3.02 13.02 -8.23
N GLU A 6 -2.91 11.96 -7.45
CA GLU A 6 -3.06 10.58 -7.90
C GLU A 6 -4.43 10.06 -7.47
N THR A 7 -5.15 9.38 -8.36
CA THR A 7 -6.45 8.77 -8.02
C THR A 7 -6.36 7.28 -7.74
N GLY A 8 -5.19 6.68 -7.99
CA GLY A 8 -4.93 5.24 -7.81
C GLY A 8 -4.58 4.84 -6.37
N PHE A 9 -4.29 5.81 -5.50
CA PHE A 9 -3.82 5.57 -4.13
C PHE A 9 -4.84 5.96 -3.07
N GLY A 10 -4.70 5.34 -1.89
CA GLY A 10 -5.26 5.87 -0.66
C GLY A 10 -4.50 7.08 -0.14
N TYR A 11 -5.22 8.01 0.50
CA TYR A 11 -4.67 9.19 1.15
C TYR A 11 -4.88 9.12 2.66
N ILE A 12 -3.84 9.50 3.41
CA ILE A 12 -3.82 9.60 4.86
C ILE A 12 -3.88 11.07 5.24
N GLU A 13 -4.94 11.48 5.94
CA GLU A 13 -5.02 12.82 6.53
C GLU A 13 -4.19 12.88 7.82
N ARG A 14 -3.26 13.84 7.89
CA ARG A 14 -2.44 14.09 9.06
C ARG A 14 -3.28 14.68 10.20
N GLY A 15 -3.24 14.02 11.35
CA GLY A 15 -3.73 14.52 12.63
C GLY A 15 -2.60 15.07 13.52
N GLU A 16 -2.77 14.90 14.82
CA GLU A 16 -1.83 15.39 15.84
C GLU A 16 -0.44 14.76 15.70
N THR A 17 0.59 15.58 15.84
CA THR A 17 1.99 15.13 15.76
C THR A 17 2.41 14.52 17.10
N GLY A 18 3.12 13.40 17.06
CA GLY A 18 3.67 12.76 18.26
C GLY A 18 4.81 13.55 18.90
N ARG A 19 5.20 13.17 20.13
CA ARG A 19 6.19 13.87 20.98
C ARG A 19 7.56 14.13 20.32
N GLU A 20 7.94 13.35 19.31
CA GLU A 20 9.26 13.47 18.65
C GLU A 20 9.18 13.96 17.20
N GLY A 21 8.00 14.36 16.70
CA GLY A 21 7.84 14.89 15.34
C GLY A 21 7.98 13.88 14.20
N ALA A 22 8.50 12.68 14.46
CA ALA A 22 8.72 11.63 13.46
C ALA A 22 7.44 10.91 13.00
N SER A 23 6.38 10.95 13.82
CA SER A 23 5.08 10.34 13.50
C SER A 23 3.91 11.28 13.78
N PHE A 24 2.78 11.02 13.15
CA PHE A 24 1.52 11.70 13.39
C PHE A 24 0.37 10.68 13.52
N ARG A 25 -0.66 11.03 14.30
CA ARG A 25 -1.92 10.28 14.32
C ARG A 25 -2.58 10.38 12.95
N VAL A 26 -3.14 9.28 12.46
CA VAL A 26 -3.99 9.31 11.27
C VAL A 26 -5.35 9.87 11.68
N ARG A 27 -5.74 11.00 11.10
CA ARG A 27 -7.06 11.59 11.33
C ARG A 27 -8.14 10.85 10.53
N ALA A 28 -7.84 10.58 9.26
CA ALA A 28 -8.74 9.90 8.34
C ALA A 28 -7.94 9.19 7.25
N PHE A 29 -8.54 8.13 6.70
CA PHE A 29 -8.06 7.44 5.51
C PHE A 29 -9.10 7.59 4.40
N HIS A 30 -8.65 7.84 3.17
CA HIS A 30 -9.50 8.01 2.01
C HIS A 30 -8.96 7.19 0.84
N GLU A 31 -9.61 6.07 0.51
CA GLU A 31 -9.20 5.22 -0.60
C GLU A 31 -9.61 5.83 -1.95
N LYS A 32 -8.64 6.00 -2.85
CA LYS A 32 -8.84 6.30 -4.28
C LYS A 32 -9.84 7.44 -4.54
N PRO A 33 -9.54 8.67 -4.08
CA PRO A 33 -10.43 9.81 -4.28
C PRO A 33 -10.59 10.18 -5.75
N SER A 34 -11.64 10.95 -6.07
CA SER A 34 -11.77 11.57 -7.40
C SER A 34 -10.61 12.56 -7.66
N LEU A 35 -10.33 12.84 -8.93
CA LEU A 35 -9.24 13.75 -9.31
C LEU A 35 -9.36 15.15 -8.69
N ASN A 36 -10.57 15.69 -8.57
CA ASN A 36 -10.79 17.00 -7.96
C ASN A 36 -10.43 16.97 -6.46
N VAL A 37 -10.87 15.94 -5.76
CA VAL A 37 -10.54 15.73 -4.34
C VAL A 37 -9.04 15.49 -4.15
N ALA A 38 -8.38 14.72 -5.02
CA ALA A 38 -6.94 14.51 -4.96
C ALA A 38 -6.14 15.81 -5.15
N LYS A 39 -6.62 16.74 -6.00
CA LYS A 39 -6.02 18.08 -6.16
C LYS A 39 -6.18 18.92 -4.88
N GLU A 40 -7.34 18.87 -4.24
CA GLU A 40 -7.57 19.54 -2.96
C GLU A 40 -6.63 18.99 -1.89
N TYR A 41 -6.50 17.67 -1.79
CA TYR A 41 -5.59 17.00 -0.86
C TYR A 41 -4.13 17.45 -1.05
N LEU A 42 -3.66 17.45 -2.30
CA LEU A 42 -2.33 17.95 -2.65
C LEU A 42 -2.13 19.41 -2.23
N SER A 43 -3.10 20.28 -2.57
CA SER A 43 -2.99 21.72 -2.29
C SER A 43 -3.00 22.04 -0.79
N SER A 44 -3.68 21.23 0.02
CA SER A 44 -3.78 21.45 1.46
C SER A 44 -2.48 21.20 2.23
N GLY A 45 -1.57 20.39 1.66
CA GLY A 45 -0.35 19.94 2.35
C GLY A 45 -0.58 19.03 3.57
N ARG A 46 -1.84 18.65 3.88
CA ARG A 46 -2.19 17.83 5.05
C ARG A 46 -2.32 16.34 4.77
N TYR A 47 -2.30 15.94 3.50
CA TYR A 47 -2.50 14.54 3.10
C TYR A 47 -1.21 13.91 2.57
N PHE A 48 -1.07 12.62 2.85
CA PHE A 48 0.04 11.78 2.42
C PHE A 48 -0.50 10.58 1.62
N ILE A 49 0.26 10.10 0.65
CA ILE A 49 -0.08 8.85 -0.05
C ILE A 49 0.18 7.68 0.90
N ASN A 50 -0.76 6.74 0.99
CA ASN A 50 -0.55 5.44 1.63
C ASN A 50 0.44 4.62 0.80
N SER A 51 1.56 4.23 1.40
CA SER A 51 2.56 3.39 0.74
C SER A 51 2.18 1.91 0.66
N GLY A 52 1.07 1.51 1.31
CA GLY A 52 0.70 0.11 1.47
C GLY A 52 1.61 -0.67 2.43
N ILE A 53 2.56 0.00 3.09
CA ILE A 53 3.41 -0.60 4.12
C ILE A 53 2.77 -0.33 5.47
N ALA A 54 2.51 -1.39 6.21
CA ALA A 54 1.99 -1.30 7.56
C ALA A 54 2.75 -2.24 8.51
N LEU A 55 2.87 -1.81 9.76
CA LEU A 55 3.63 -2.52 10.79
C LEU A 55 2.75 -2.74 12.02
N PHE A 56 2.68 -3.98 12.49
CA PHE A 56 1.89 -4.40 13.64
C PHE A 56 2.66 -5.48 14.40
N SER A 57 2.44 -5.59 15.71
CA SER A 57 2.74 -6.84 16.40
C SER A 57 1.73 -7.92 15.99
N ALA A 58 2.11 -9.19 16.13
CA ALA A 58 1.20 -10.30 15.86
C ALA A 58 -0.07 -10.24 16.71
N SER A 59 0.04 -9.86 17.99
CA SER A 59 -1.10 -9.73 18.90
C SER A 59 -2.05 -8.61 18.44
N THR A 60 -1.52 -7.44 18.10
CA THR A 60 -2.33 -6.32 17.63
C THR A 60 -3.05 -6.64 16.31
N LEU A 61 -2.40 -7.35 15.40
CA LEU A 61 -3.04 -7.79 14.17
C LEU A 61 -4.20 -8.76 14.44
N LEU A 62 -4.04 -9.68 15.41
CA LEU A 62 -5.11 -10.59 15.83
C LEU A 62 -6.27 -9.83 16.49
N ASP A 63 -5.99 -8.86 17.36
CA ASP A 63 -7.03 -8.02 17.99
C ASP A 63 -7.86 -7.26 16.94
N TYR A 64 -7.21 -6.77 15.87
CA TYR A 64 -7.90 -6.14 14.75
C TYR A 64 -8.71 -7.14 13.95
N ALA A 65 -8.16 -8.32 13.67
CA ALA A 65 -8.90 -9.37 12.97
C ALA A 65 -10.12 -9.82 13.77
N GLU A 66 -10.04 -9.89 15.11
CA GLU A 66 -11.21 -10.18 15.96
C GLU A 66 -12.29 -9.10 15.86
N SER A 67 -11.88 -7.83 15.83
CA SER A 67 -12.81 -6.70 15.84
C SER A 67 -13.46 -6.44 14.48
N TYR A 68 -12.69 -6.53 13.40
CA TYR A 68 -13.09 -6.07 12.06
C TYR A 68 -13.28 -7.21 11.06
N LEU A 69 -12.66 -8.37 11.29
CA LEU A 69 -12.66 -9.51 10.38
C LEU A 69 -12.97 -10.85 11.10
N PRO A 70 -13.97 -10.92 12.01
CA PRO A 70 -14.16 -12.08 12.88
C PRO A 70 -14.43 -13.37 12.09
N GLU A 71 -15.14 -13.28 10.97
CA GLU A 71 -15.43 -14.42 10.10
C GLU A 71 -14.15 -14.98 9.45
N LEU A 72 -13.31 -14.12 8.90
CA LEU A 72 -12.02 -14.51 8.32
C LEU A 72 -11.12 -15.15 9.38
N LEU A 73 -11.07 -14.57 10.57
CA LEU A 73 -10.30 -15.14 11.68
C LEU A 73 -10.85 -16.50 12.11
N GLY A 74 -12.17 -16.69 12.12
CA GLY A 74 -12.82 -17.97 12.39
C GLY A 74 -12.44 -19.06 11.39
N HIS A 75 -12.43 -18.73 10.09
CA HIS A 75 -11.96 -19.66 9.05
C HIS A 75 -10.49 -20.02 9.22
N VAL A 76 -9.62 -19.05 9.54
CA VAL A 76 -8.20 -19.29 9.79
C VAL A 76 -8.00 -20.19 11.01
N ARG A 77 -8.70 -19.93 12.12
CA ARG A 77 -8.64 -20.77 13.34
C ARG A 77 -9.07 -22.21 13.06
N THR A 78 -10.16 -22.39 12.34
CA THR A 78 -10.66 -23.72 11.94
C THR A 78 -9.67 -24.44 11.01
N ALA A 79 -9.03 -23.70 10.10
CA ALA A 79 -8.03 -24.28 9.21
C ALA A 79 -6.81 -24.80 9.97
N LEU A 80 -6.40 -24.10 11.02
CA LEU A 80 -5.22 -24.39 11.83
C LEU A 80 -5.47 -25.43 12.94
N SER A 81 -6.72 -25.66 13.35
CA SER A 81 -7.07 -26.65 14.39
C SER A 81 -6.94 -28.11 13.91
N HIS A 82 -6.54 -28.34 12.66
CA HIS A 82 -6.34 -29.68 12.10
C HIS A 82 -4.89 -30.13 12.34
N ASP A 83 -4.68 -30.84 13.44
CA ASP A 83 -3.38 -31.19 14.04
C ASP A 83 -2.30 -31.79 13.11
N SER A 84 -2.71 -32.45 12.02
CA SER A 84 -1.77 -33.15 11.11
C SER A 84 -1.58 -32.47 9.76
N LYS A 85 -2.59 -31.75 9.26
CA LYS A 85 -2.54 -31.01 7.99
C LYS A 85 -3.57 -29.86 8.00
N PRO A 86 -3.14 -28.60 8.04
CA PRO A 86 -4.07 -27.49 7.98
C PRO A 86 -4.81 -27.46 6.64
N ILE A 87 -6.13 -27.23 6.69
CA ILE A 87 -7.00 -27.19 5.50
C ILE A 87 -7.07 -25.80 4.88
N LEU A 88 -5.90 -25.22 4.56
CA LEU A 88 -5.78 -23.82 4.14
C LEU A 88 -6.58 -23.51 2.86
N ARG A 89 -6.57 -24.39 1.86
CA ARG A 89 -7.27 -24.16 0.59
C ARG A 89 -8.79 -24.05 0.75
N PRO A 90 -9.48 -25.05 1.34
CA PRO A 90 -10.91 -24.97 1.59
C PRO A 90 -11.30 -23.77 2.47
N ALA A 91 -10.52 -23.51 3.53
CA ALA A 91 -10.78 -22.37 4.40
C ALA A 91 -10.64 -21.02 3.69
N TYR A 92 -9.59 -20.86 2.86
CA TYR A 92 -9.40 -19.66 2.07
C TYR A 92 -10.50 -19.46 1.03
N ALA A 93 -10.99 -20.55 0.40
CA ALA A 93 -12.10 -20.49 -0.55
C ALA A 93 -13.44 -20.06 0.11
N ALA A 94 -13.60 -20.29 1.42
CA ALA A 94 -14.75 -19.82 2.19
C ALA A 94 -14.62 -18.35 2.64
N CYS A 95 -13.41 -17.78 2.60
CA CYS A 95 -13.20 -16.38 2.98
C CYS A 95 -13.76 -15.42 1.91
N LYS A 96 -14.51 -14.42 2.35
CA LYS A 96 -14.85 -13.28 1.52
C LYS A 96 -13.61 -12.43 1.24
N GLY A 97 -13.39 -12.10 -0.03
CA GLY A 97 -12.33 -11.17 -0.42
C GLY A 97 -12.59 -9.78 0.17
N VAL A 98 -11.62 -9.25 0.91
CA VAL A 98 -11.70 -7.94 1.55
C VAL A 98 -10.34 -7.25 1.48
N SER A 99 -10.35 -5.94 1.20
CA SER A 99 -9.15 -5.12 1.28
C SER A 99 -8.76 -4.92 2.74
N PHE A 100 -7.50 -5.19 3.06
CA PHE A 100 -6.98 -4.94 4.41
C PHE A 100 -7.03 -3.45 4.75
N ASP A 101 -6.70 -2.57 3.80
CA ASP A 101 -6.75 -1.12 3.98
C ASP A 101 -8.16 -0.67 4.37
N ASN A 102 -9.20 -1.13 3.64
CA ASN A 102 -10.57 -0.73 3.95
C ASN A 102 -11.05 -1.36 5.27
N ALA A 103 -10.73 -2.63 5.52
CA ALA A 103 -11.20 -3.33 6.72
C ALA A 103 -10.53 -2.82 8.00
N VAL A 104 -9.24 -2.48 7.94
CA VAL A 104 -8.44 -2.15 9.12
C VAL A 104 -8.05 -0.68 9.15
N LEU A 105 -7.66 -0.04 8.05
CA LEU A 105 -7.22 1.37 8.06
C LEU A 105 -8.38 2.37 8.13
N GLU A 106 -9.57 2.05 7.63
CA GLU A 106 -10.75 2.92 7.84
C GLU A 106 -11.38 2.75 9.24
N GLY A 107 -11.09 1.65 9.95
CA GLY A 107 -11.61 1.38 11.29
C GLY A 107 -11.09 2.35 12.38
N ALA A 108 -11.80 2.45 13.49
CA ALA A 108 -11.59 3.42 14.59
C ALA A 108 -10.40 3.12 15.53
N ILE A 109 -9.29 2.66 14.96
CA ILE A 109 -8.08 2.34 15.73
C ILE A 109 -7.14 3.54 15.79
N ASP A 110 -6.49 3.75 16.93
CA ASP A 110 -5.34 4.65 17.05
C ASP A 110 -4.19 4.20 16.13
N LYS A 111 -4.12 4.83 14.97
CA LYS A 111 -3.08 4.60 13.96
C LYS A 111 -2.07 5.73 14.00
N ARG A 112 -0.81 5.39 13.85
CA ARG A 112 0.27 6.36 13.64
C ARG A 112 0.91 6.11 12.28
N CYS A 113 1.23 7.20 11.60
CA CYS A 113 1.94 7.18 10.33
C CYS A 113 3.30 7.86 10.52
N PHE A 114 4.31 7.33 9.83
CA PHE A 114 5.64 7.93 9.74
C PHE A 114 5.81 8.46 8.31
N GLU A 115 6.32 9.69 8.19
CA GLU A 115 6.61 10.22 6.86
C GLU A 115 7.83 9.51 6.26
N LEU A 116 7.63 8.84 5.13
CA LEU A 116 8.71 8.26 4.35
C LEU A 116 9.29 9.32 3.40
N LYS A 117 10.51 9.79 3.69
CA LYS A 117 11.25 10.73 2.83
C LYS A 117 12.19 9.97 1.88
N THR A 118 11.61 9.29 0.89
CA THR A 118 12.35 8.51 -0.12
C THR A 118 11.79 8.75 -1.52
N GLY A 119 12.40 8.13 -2.53
CA GLY A 119 11.88 8.07 -3.91
C GLY A 119 10.86 6.94 -4.15
N TRP A 120 10.11 6.53 -3.12
CA TRP A 120 9.19 5.39 -3.20
C TRP A 120 8.17 5.54 -4.34
N SER A 121 7.94 4.43 -5.03
CA SER A 121 6.95 4.26 -6.10
C SER A 121 6.46 2.81 -6.06
N ASP A 122 5.16 2.60 -6.24
CA ASP A 122 4.57 1.26 -6.33
C ASP A 122 4.74 0.63 -7.73
N LEU A 123 5.24 1.40 -8.70
CA LEU A 123 5.36 1.03 -10.11
C LEU A 123 4.04 0.54 -10.73
N GLY A 124 2.90 1.01 -10.20
CA GLY A 124 1.56 0.53 -10.58
C GLY A 124 1.07 1.00 -11.95
N THR A 125 1.78 1.94 -12.58
CA THR A 125 1.45 2.47 -13.92
C THR A 125 2.65 2.49 -14.86
N MET A 126 2.40 2.41 -16.17
CA MET A 126 3.47 2.53 -17.18
C MET A 126 4.22 3.87 -17.06
N GLU A 127 3.52 4.93 -16.64
CA GLU A 127 4.14 6.23 -16.41
C GLU A 127 5.07 6.19 -15.19
N SER A 128 4.65 5.61 -14.06
CA SER A 128 5.51 5.45 -12.88
C SER A 128 6.74 4.57 -13.17
N LEU A 129 6.59 3.56 -14.04
CA LEU A 129 7.70 2.73 -14.49
C LEU A 129 8.67 3.54 -15.36
N ARG A 130 8.15 4.36 -16.28
CA ARG A 130 8.94 5.26 -17.13
C ARG A 130 9.72 6.27 -16.29
N GLU A 131 9.08 6.90 -15.30
CA GLU A 131 9.71 7.85 -14.39
C GLU A 131 10.83 7.21 -13.56
N ALA A 132 10.60 6.02 -13.03
CA ALA A 132 11.62 5.25 -12.32
C ALA A 132 12.81 4.92 -13.24
N ALA A 133 12.53 4.44 -14.46
CA ALA A 133 13.56 4.09 -15.45
C ALA A 133 14.40 5.31 -15.87
N MET A 134 13.82 6.51 -15.95
CA MET A 134 14.55 7.74 -16.27
C MET A 134 15.35 8.30 -15.10
N SER A 135 14.97 7.96 -13.86
CA SER A 135 15.66 8.44 -12.66
C SER A 135 16.96 7.68 -12.35
N TYR A 136 17.17 6.51 -12.98
CA TYR A 136 18.40 5.71 -12.88
C TYR A 136 19.15 5.69 -14.22
N PRO A 137 20.06 6.65 -14.48
CA PRO A 137 20.95 6.57 -15.63
C PRO A 137 22.02 5.50 -15.37
N SER A 138 21.77 4.24 -15.71
CA SER A 138 22.82 3.23 -15.78
C SER A 138 23.48 3.22 -17.15
N GLU A 139 24.82 3.16 -17.19
CA GLU A 139 25.61 2.88 -18.40
C GLU A 139 25.29 1.51 -19.00
N VAL A 140 24.78 0.57 -18.18
CA VAL A 140 24.25 -0.70 -18.66
C VAL A 140 22.81 -0.46 -19.09
N GLY A 141 22.60 -0.48 -20.40
CA GLY A 141 21.36 -0.12 -21.08
C GLY A 141 20.10 -0.65 -20.39
N SER A 142 19.30 0.28 -19.88
CA SER A 142 17.90 0.02 -19.56
C SER A 142 17.19 -0.51 -20.80
N LEU A 143 16.29 -1.48 -20.64
CA LEU A 143 15.40 -1.98 -21.69
C LEU A 143 14.67 -0.82 -22.41
N PHE A 144 14.45 0.30 -21.71
CA PHE A 144 13.90 1.53 -22.27
C PHE A 144 14.83 2.27 -23.22
N ASN A 145 16.15 2.25 -23.00
CA ASN A 145 17.11 2.80 -23.97
C ASN A 145 17.13 1.95 -25.24
N ALA A 146 17.08 0.62 -25.12
CA ALA A 146 16.98 -0.27 -26.27
C ALA A 146 15.70 -0.03 -27.09
N ILE A 147 14.54 0.15 -26.43
CA ILE A 147 13.27 0.48 -27.09
C ILE A 147 13.31 1.89 -27.72
N LYS A 148 13.90 2.88 -27.03
CA LYS A 148 14.03 4.26 -27.51
C LYS A 148 14.95 4.37 -28.74
N GLU A 149 15.98 3.54 -28.82
CA GLU A 149 16.92 3.50 -29.94
C GLU A 149 16.54 2.52 -31.05
N GLY A 150 15.40 1.82 -30.94
CA GLY A 150 14.93 0.87 -31.94
C GLY A 150 15.77 -0.42 -32.02
N LEU A 151 16.52 -0.75 -30.97
CA LEU A 151 17.30 -1.98 -30.90
C LEU A 151 16.36 -3.19 -30.75
N PRO A 152 16.54 -4.26 -31.55
CA PRO A 152 15.68 -5.43 -31.50
C PRO A 152 15.79 -6.13 -30.13
N LEU A 153 14.63 -6.38 -29.51
CA LEU A 153 14.47 -6.99 -28.17
C LEU A 153 15.11 -8.38 -28.01
N ASN A 154 15.55 -8.98 -29.11
CA ASN A 154 16.09 -10.33 -29.20
C ASN A 154 17.39 -10.52 -28.37
N HIS A 155 18.05 -9.43 -27.97
CA HIS A 155 19.33 -9.48 -27.23
C HIS A 155 19.17 -9.68 -25.72
N PHE A 156 17.96 -9.60 -25.17
CA PHE A 156 17.70 -9.69 -23.73
C PHE A 156 17.09 -11.03 -23.26
N MET A 157 17.01 -12.04 -24.13
CA MET A 157 16.40 -13.35 -23.82
C MET A 157 17.32 -14.57 -23.99
N THR A 158 18.56 -14.49 -23.51
CA THR A 158 19.43 -15.68 -23.35
C THR A 158 19.99 -15.78 -21.95
#